data_AF-A0A317PPX7-F1
#
_entry.id   AF-A0A317PPX7-F1
#
_cell.length_a   1.000
_cell.length_b   1.000
_cell.length_c   1.000
_cell.angle_alpha   90.00
_cell.angle_beta   90.00
_cell.angle_gamma   90.00
#
_symmetry.space_group_name_H-M   'P 1'
#
loop_
_entity.id
_entity.type
_entity.pdbx_description
1 polymer ?
#
loop_
_entity_poly.entity_id
_entity_poly.type
_entity_poly.pdbx_seq_one_letter_code
_entity_poly.pdbx_strand_id
1 'polypeptide(L)'
;MNGLIYAGFIAAGAVMLLIEAFRNFNSQTGHHPFELHPILKDVEVRNLCTTGETIAGFAFYAALYLIVYSVVLGSAEIYELVLDASNARTEVGATGGFIFPGSDTPVLSSTEYGKPIFVSAMLISFLSIGAVKPIEATMRSLAHRMAGIPRGVYKVIESLRAIPYERYTTGHSTPFAQKFINKSDKIDPANIYEAQKKYIKQTLIAIDCLSPATTTKNRTLYFPLYRMATLTELSDKLAAELGTLRLAIDEMDKELGREEEGSTNPISSKDVSEIFSELERMSSRACSNTMAVFAVLFVRNNRSIFSTNGPSRQRDLHTPRTPIEATKLFIEQRYNAEQNSFAVSFIISILLSSILIFFVYEQWHIWTAPACPEPTTEECLDKIKYAISQRSRTIEVTIWDTIRSGSVIFVSVFFVLVGREVRIEQQSWQTNWKFYQFPFLRLLAISFFSGISAVIISASVGVINVWWASDFEATQAQIITLFQDSSGFFAMHFGMGIILAFAALVNMDKHDHLSAIGTILISALFSALYFAYVWITIFLTYSGQFQPTPNDALFPESIRDTIVMSSTAFFFLIMFAVMLEVTELGGTIRSYKAKRPPPIEEAVR
;
A
#
# COMPACT_ATOMS: atom_id res chain seq x y z
N MET A 1 -14.67 -16.89 37.72
CA MET A 1 -15.83 -17.32 36.89
C MET A 1 -16.48 -16.15 36.15
N ASN A 2 -16.70 -15.01 36.80
CA ASN A 2 -17.30 -13.80 36.18
C ASN A 2 -16.53 -13.24 34.98
N GLY A 3 -15.18 -13.25 35.01
CA GLY A 3 -14.37 -12.76 33.88
C GLY A 3 -14.54 -13.56 32.58
N LEU A 4 -14.70 -14.88 32.66
CA LEU A 4 -14.91 -15.73 31.48
C LEU A 4 -16.28 -15.48 30.84
N ILE A 5 -17.31 -15.26 31.66
CA ILE A 5 -18.65 -14.95 31.19
C ILE A 5 -18.65 -13.58 30.50
N TYR A 6 -18.02 -12.58 31.11
CA TYR A 6 -17.90 -11.25 30.53
C TYR A 6 -17.11 -11.26 29.22
N ALA A 7 -15.99 -12.00 29.15
CA ALA A 7 -15.26 -12.22 27.91
C ALA A 7 -16.13 -12.86 26.81
N GLY A 8 -17.04 -13.78 27.17
CA GLY A 8 -18.04 -14.35 26.27
C GLY A 8 -18.99 -13.30 25.68
N PHE A 9 -19.46 -12.35 26.49
CA PHE A 9 -20.30 -11.24 26.03
C PHE A 9 -19.53 -10.26 25.13
N ILE A 10 -18.27 -9.97 25.44
CA ILE A 10 -17.38 -9.17 24.56
C ILE A 10 -17.26 -9.83 23.20
N ALA A 11 -16.97 -11.14 23.18
CA ALA A 11 -16.83 -11.91 21.95
C ALA A 11 -18.14 -11.93 21.14
N ALA A 12 -19.29 -12.09 21.78
CA ALA A 12 -20.59 -12.06 21.11
C ALA A 12 -20.88 -10.70 20.43
N GLY A 13 -20.61 -9.58 21.13
CA GLY A 13 -20.74 -8.24 20.57
C GLY A 13 -19.77 -8.00 19.39
N ALA A 14 -18.53 -8.47 19.51
CA ALA A 14 -17.55 -8.42 18.44
C ALA A 14 -18.01 -9.20 17.19
N VAL A 15 -18.55 -10.41 17.36
CA VAL A 15 -19.09 -11.22 16.24
C VAL A 15 -20.26 -10.51 15.55
N MET A 16 -21.17 -9.90 16.30
CA MET A 16 -22.29 -9.15 15.73
C MET A 16 -21.79 -7.99 14.84
N LEU A 17 -20.78 -7.25 15.30
CA LEU A 17 -20.14 -6.19 14.50
C LEU A 17 -19.43 -6.73 13.27
N LEU A 18 -18.76 -7.88 13.36
CA LEU A 18 -18.08 -8.50 12.21
C LEU A 18 -19.07 -8.93 11.12
N ILE A 19 -20.25 -9.43 11.50
CA ILE A 19 -21.31 -9.79 10.55
C ILE A 19 -21.80 -8.53 9.82
N GLU A 20 -22.03 -7.43 10.55
CA GLU A 20 -22.46 -6.17 9.95
C GLU A 20 -21.37 -5.56 9.06
N ALA A 21 -20.12 -5.59 9.52
CA ALA A 21 -18.97 -5.15 8.75
C ALA A 21 -18.85 -5.95 7.43
N PHE A 22 -19.10 -7.27 7.47
CA PHE A 22 -19.08 -8.10 6.27
C PHE A 22 -20.19 -7.72 5.29
N ARG A 23 -21.39 -7.41 5.79
CA ARG A 23 -22.51 -6.95 4.97
C ARG A 23 -22.19 -5.61 4.30
N ASN A 24 -21.67 -4.64 5.06
CA ASN A 24 -21.36 -3.31 4.56
C ASN A 24 -20.18 -3.32 3.57
N PHE A 25 -19.14 -4.10 3.85
CA PHE A 25 -17.98 -4.25 2.96
C PHE A 25 -18.36 -4.77 1.56
N ASN A 26 -19.37 -5.64 1.47
CA ASN A 26 -19.82 -6.18 0.18
C ASN A 26 -20.88 -5.32 -0.53
N SER A 27 -21.39 -4.25 0.10
CA SER A 27 -22.39 -3.38 -0.51
C SER A 27 -21.76 -2.46 -1.57
N GLN A 28 -22.48 -2.20 -2.67
CA GLN A 28 -22.00 -1.30 -3.73
C GLN A 28 -21.83 0.12 -3.19
N THR A 29 -20.64 0.70 -3.34
CA THR A 29 -20.41 2.12 -3.10
C THR A 29 -21.05 2.92 -4.24
N GLY A 30 -21.82 3.97 -3.94
CA GLY A 30 -22.46 4.82 -4.95
C GLY A 30 -21.48 5.57 -5.87
N HIS A 31 -20.17 5.49 -5.61
CA HIS A 31 -19.11 5.91 -6.53
C HIS A 31 -18.32 4.69 -6.97
N HIS A 32 -18.33 4.42 -8.28
CA HIS A 32 -17.62 3.30 -8.85
C HIS A 32 -16.12 3.63 -8.91
N PRO A 33 -15.22 2.76 -8.42
CA PRO A 33 -13.78 3.04 -8.36
C PRO A 33 -13.09 3.19 -9.73
N PHE A 34 -13.81 2.98 -10.83
CA PHE A 34 -13.31 2.97 -12.21
C PHE A 34 -13.93 4.03 -13.11
N GLU A 35 -13.91 5.30 -12.70
CA GLU A 35 -14.37 6.40 -13.56
C GLU A 35 -13.61 6.48 -14.89
N LEU A 36 -12.30 6.17 -14.88
CA LEU A 36 -11.40 6.24 -16.02
C LEU A 36 -11.55 5.09 -17.04
N HIS A 37 -12.18 3.98 -16.66
CA HIS A 37 -12.35 2.80 -17.52
C HIS A 37 -13.83 2.41 -17.58
N PRO A 38 -14.61 3.00 -18.53
CA PRO A 38 -16.06 2.82 -18.60
C PRO A 38 -16.50 1.35 -18.67
N ILE A 39 -15.70 0.49 -19.31
CA ILE A 39 -16.00 -0.95 -19.43
C ILE A 39 -16.10 -1.67 -18.07
N LEU A 40 -15.50 -1.11 -17.01
CA LEU A 40 -15.51 -1.70 -15.67
C LEU A 40 -16.64 -1.18 -14.79
N LYS A 41 -17.39 -0.14 -15.19
CA LYS A 41 -18.40 0.53 -14.33
C LYS A 41 -19.55 -0.36 -13.87
N ASP A 42 -19.86 -1.40 -14.64
CA ASP A 42 -20.98 -2.30 -14.36
C ASP A 42 -20.53 -3.57 -13.62
N VAL A 43 -19.27 -3.65 -13.18
CA VAL A 43 -18.68 -4.86 -12.60
C VAL A 43 -18.59 -4.72 -11.09
N GLU A 44 -19.19 -5.65 -10.35
CA GLU A 44 -19.08 -5.66 -8.89
C GLU A 44 -17.61 -5.73 -8.44
N VAL A 45 -17.27 -4.95 -7.40
CA VAL A 45 -15.90 -4.84 -6.86
C VAL A 45 -15.28 -6.19 -6.53
N ARG A 46 -16.08 -7.15 -6.00
CA ARG A 46 -15.64 -8.53 -5.71
C ARG A 46 -15.13 -9.31 -6.94
N ASN A 47 -15.54 -8.89 -8.14
CA ASN A 47 -15.15 -9.52 -9.40
C ASN A 47 -13.87 -8.92 -9.99
N LEU A 48 -13.36 -7.84 -9.40
CA LEU A 48 -12.20 -7.09 -9.87
C LEU A 48 -10.92 -7.42 -9.08
N CYS A 49 -11.03 -8.23 -8.02
CA CYS A 49 -9.95 -8.56 -7.09
C CYS A 49 -9.84 -10.05 -6.80
N THR A 50 -8.71 -10.52 -6.31
CA THR A 50 -8.56 -11.91 -5.82
C THR A 50 -9.37 -12.15 -4.54
N THR A 51 -9.64 -13.42 -4.24
CA THR A 51 -10.26 -13.81 -2.97
C THR A 51 -9.38 -13.40 -1.78
N GLY A 52 -8.05 -13.53 -1.91
CA GLY A 52 -7.11 -13.13 -0.87
C GLY A 52 -7.14 -11.63 -0.56
N GLU A 53 -7.19 -10.79 -1.60
CA GLU A 53 -7.37 -9.34 -1.45
C GLU A 53 -8.69 -9.00 -0.77
N THR A 54 -9.78 -9.67 -1.17
CA THR A 54 -11.10 -9.48 -0.55
C THR A 54 -11.06 -9.79 0.95
N ILE A 55 -10.42 -10.91 1.34
CA ILE A 55 -10.27 -11.31 2.74
C ILE A 55 -9.40 -10.32 3.50
N ALA A 56 -8.28 -9.87 2.92
CA ALA A 56 -7.39 -8.90 3.56
C ALA A 56 -8.08 -7.55 3.81
N GLY A 57 -8.86 -7.08 2.84
CA GLY A 57 -9.63 -5.83 2.97
C GLY A 57 -10.72 -5.94 4.00
N PHE A 58 -11.43 -7.07 4.02
CA PHE A 58 -12.39 -7.35 5.06
C PHE A 58 -11.72 -7.40 6.44
N ALA A 59 -10.56 -8.06 6.58
CA ALA A 59 -9.83 -8.12 7.85
C ALA A 59 -9.42 -6.72 8.35
N PHE A 60 -8.98 -5.83 7.45
CA PHE A 60 -8.68 -4.44 7.79
C PHE A 60 -9.95 -3.67 8.20
N TYR A 61 -11.04 -3.81 7.44
CA TYR A 61 -12.32 -3.17 7.74
C TYR A 61 -12.87 -3.65 9.10
N ALA A 62 -12.81 -4.95 9.35
CA ALA A 62 -13.15 -5.60 10.60
C ALA A 62 -12.30 -5.07 11.76
N ALA A 63 -10.99 -4.94 11.58
CA ALA A 63 -10.09 -4.39 12.59
C ALA A 63 -10.49 -2.95 12.98
N LEU A 64 -10.86 -2.09 12.02
CA LEU A 64 -11.34 -0.75 12.32
C LEU A 64 -12.62 -0.78 13.19
N TYR A 65 -13.57 -1.65 12.86
CA TYR A 65 -14.79 -1.84 13.66
C TYR A 65 -14.47 -2.30 15.08
N LEU A 66 -13.55 -3.27 15.22
CA LEU A 66 -13.15 -3.82 16.52
C LEU A 66 -12.35 -2.81 17.36
N ILE A 67 -11.55 -1.96 16.75
CA ILE A 67 -10.85 -0.87 17.44
C ILE A 67 -11.88 0.11 17.99
N VAL A 68 -12.81 0.59 17.16
CA VAL A 68 -13.89 1.49 17.62
C VAL A 68 -14.71 0.85 18.73
N TYR A 69 -15.06 -0.43 18.59
CA TYR A 69 -15.76 -1.19 19.61
C TYR A 69 -14.99 -1.25 20.93
N SER A 70 -13.69 -1.56 20.88
CA SER A 70 -12.84 -1.64 22.07
C SER A 70 -12.70 -0.29 22.76
N VAL A 71 -12.57 0.79 21.98
CA VAL A 71 -12.49 2.17 22.50
C VAL A 71 -13.79 2.58 23.19
N VAL A 72 -14.95 2.36 22.56
CA VAL A 72 -16.25 2.69 23.15
C VAL A 72 -16.54 1.82 24.37
N LEU A 73 -16.15 0.55 24.34
CA LEU A 73 -16.36 -0.35 25.48
C LEU A 73 -15.47 0.03 26.67
N GLY A 74 -14.22 0.41 26.41
CA GLY A 74 -13.20 0.76 27.40
C GLY A 74 -13.31 2.16 27.98
N SER A 75 -14.05 3.08 27.35
CA SER A 75 -14.24 4.45 27.83
C SER A 75 -15.68 4.72 28.27
N ALA A 76 -15.86 5.10 29.53
CA ALA A 76 -17.17 5.50 30.08
C ALA A 76 -17.68 6.80 29.43
N GLU A 77 -16.80 7.78 29.22
CA GLU A 77 -17.15 9.07 28.62
C GLU A 77 -17.56 8.94 27.15
N ILE A 78 -16.84 8.12 26.38
CA ILE A 78 -17.20 7.87 24.97
C ILE A 78 -18.49 7.06 24.91
N TYR A 79 -18.70 6.11 25.82
CA TYR A 79 -19.94 5.36 25.91
C TYR A 79 -21.15 6.29 26.13
N GLU A 80 -21.06 7.23 27.08
CA GLU A 80 -22.11 8.23 27.33
C GLU A 80 -22.32 9.14 26.11
N LEU A 81 -21.25 9.63 25.47
CA LEU A 81 -21.35 10.50 24.31
C LEU A 81 -22.01 9.81 23.11
N VAL A 82 -21.70 8.53 22.88
CA VAL A 82 -22.38 7.74 21.85
C VAL A 82 -23.83 7.48 22.27
N LEU A 83 -24.12 7.31 23.57
CA LEU A 83 -25.48 7.06 24.11
C LEU A 83 -26.38 8.25 23.84
N ASP A 84 -25.89 9.45 24.15
CA ASP A 84 -26.57 10.70 23.89
C ASP A 84 -26.79 10.93 22.39
N ALA A 85 -25.78 10.62 21.56
CA ALA A 85 -25.93 10.68 20.09
C ALA A 85 -26.96 9.69 19.56
N SER A 86 -27.07 8.50 20.15
CA SER A 86 -28.07 7.49 19.79
C SER A 86 -29.47 7.90 20.27
N ASN A 87 -29.59 8.49 21.45
CA ASN A 87 -30.87 8.97 22.01
C ASN A 87 -31.38 10.22 21.26
N ALA A 88 -30.49 11.09 20.79
CA ALA A 88 -30.85 12.21 19.92
C ALA A 88 -31.48 11.75 18.59
N ARG A 89 -31.17 10.53 18.10
CA ARG A 89 -31.81 9.94 16.90
C ARG A 89 -33.30 9.68 17.11
N THR A 90 -33.69 9.22 18.29
CA THR A 90 -35.11 8.97 18.62
C THR A 90 -35.94 10.24 18.66
N GLU A 91 -35.32 11.40 18.90
CA GLU A 91 -36.01 12.70 18.87
C GLU A 91 -36.10 13.32 17.47
N VAL A 92 -35.21 12.98 16.53
CA VAL A 92 -35.08 13.68 15.24
C VAL A 92 -35.55 12.85 14.01
N GLY A 93 -35.82 11.54 14.14
CA GLY A 93 -36.17 10.66 13.02
C GLY A 93 -37.56 10.00 13.06
N ALA A 94 -38.45 10.33 12.10
CA ALA A 94 -39.78 9.74 11.89
C ALA A 94 -39.77 8.33 11.22
N THR A 95 -38.92 7.41 11.67
CA THR A 95 -38.94 6.00 11.21
C THR A 95 -39.15 5.07 12.39
N GLY A 96 -40.38 4.53 12.50
CA GLY A 96 -40.78 3.33 13.25
C GLY A 96 -40.00 3.03 14.53
N GLY A 97 -40.46 3.61 15.64
CA GLY A 97 -39.82 3.48 16.94
C GLY A 97 -39.78 2.04 17.46
N PHE A 98 -38.57 1.55 17.69
CA PHE A 98 -38.33 0.59 18.77
C PHE A 98 -38.25 1.44 20.05
N ILE A 99 -39.27 1.36 20.90
CA ILE A 99 -39.29 2.04 22.20
C ILE A 99 -38.22 1.35 23.06
N PHE A 100 -37.08 1.99 23.23
CA PHE A 100 -36.16 1.62 24.30
C PHE A 100 -36.82 2.02 25.62
N PRO A 101 -36.88 1.13 26.64
CA PRO A 101 -37.36 1.51 27.96
C PRO A 101 -36.35 2.48 28.58
N GLY A 102 -36.51 3.76 28.27
CA GLY A 102 -35.80 4.87 28.88
C GLY A 102 -36.50 5.30 30.15
N SER A 103 -35.83 5.08 31.29
CA SER A 103 -35.83 5.99 32.45
C SER A 103 -35.03 5.44 33.63
N ASP A 104 -34.77 4.13 33.68
CA ASP A 104 -34.20 3.52 34.88
C ASP A 104 -32.68 3.33 34.75
N THR A 105 -31.98 4.43 35.03
CA THR A 105 -30.52 4.49 35.28
C THR A 105 -29.95 3.42 36.23
N PRO A 106 -30.68 2.79 37.18
CA PRO A 106 -30.10 1.73 38.00
C PRO A 106 -29.91 0.40 37.27
N VAL A 107 -30.66 0.11 36.18
CA VAL A 107 -30.56 -1.18 35.47
C VAL A 107 -29.24 -1.27 34.70
N LEU A 108 -28.74 -0.15 34.17
CA LEU A 108 -27.45 -0.04 33.48
C LEU A 108 -26.23 -0.25 34.40
N SER A 109 -26.36 0.01 35.71
CA SER A 109 -25.32 -0.32 36.70
C SER A 109 -25.32 -1.79 37.14
N SER A 110 -26.38 -2.55 36.84
CA SER A 110 -26.62 -3.89 37.40
C SER A 110 -26.41 -5.07 36.44
N THR A 111 -26.18 -4.82 35.15
CA THR A 111 -25.81 -5.87 34.19
C THR A 111 -24.50 -5.52 33.49
N GLU A 112 -23.37 -5.65 34.19
CA GLU A 112 -22.02 -5.56 33.61
C GLU A 112 -21.90 -6.38 32.30
N TYR A 113 -22.62 -7.50 32.22
CA TYR A 113 -22.65 -8.39 31.05
C TYR A 113 -23.41 -7.87 29.82
N GLY A 114 -24.33 -6.90 29.98
CA GLY A 114 -25.14 -6.38 28.86
C GLY A 114 -24.43 -5.30 28.04
N LYS A 115 -23.46 -4.60 28.65
CA LYS A 115 -22.73 -3.48 28.05
C LYS A 115 -22.10 -3.84 26.69
N PRO A 116 -21.39 -4.98 26.52
CA PRO A 116 -20.73 -5.29 25.25
C PRO A 116 -21.72 -5.49 24.08
N ILE A 117 -22.83 -6.20 24.31
CA ILE A 117 -23.87 -6.41 23.29
C ILE A 117 -24.53 -5.08 22.93
N PHE A 118 -24.84 -4.26 23.92
CA PHE A 118 -25.45 -2.95 23.71
C PHE A 118 -24.54 -2.03 22.87
N VAL A 119 -23.24 -1.94 23.21
CA VAL A 119 -22.27 -1.16 22.44
C VAL A 119 -22.19 -1.63 20.99
N SER A 120 -22.21 -2.95 20.74
CA SER A 120 -22.21 -3.45 19.36
C SER A 120 -23.47 -3.05 18.58
N ALA A 121 -24.66 -3.22 19.15
CA ALA A 121 -25.93 -2.89 18.49
C ALA A 121 -26.05 -1.39 18.19
N MET A 122 -25.51 -0.59 19.10
CA MET A 122 -25.45 0.85 19.01
C MET A 122 -24.48 1.33 17.93
N LEU A 123 -23.28 0.76 17.85
CA LEU A 123 -22.32 1.08 16.77
C LEU A 123 -22.89 0.72 15.39
N ILE A 124 -23.56 -0.43 15.28
CA ILE A 124 -24.28 -0.84 14.05
C ILE A 124 -25.35 0.22 13.69
N SER A 125 -26.12 0.65 14.69
CA SER A 125 -27.14 1.67 14.53
C SER A 125 -26.55 3.02 14.12
N PHE A 126 -25.42 3.42 14.70
CA PHE A 126 -24.73 4.67 14.45
C PHE A 126 -24.12 4.73 13.03
N LEU A 127 -23.45 3.66 12.60
CA LEU A 127 -22.86 3.57 11.26
C LEU A 127 -23.91 3.50 10.15
N SER A 128 -25.15 3.11 10.50
CA SER A 128 -26.30 3.13 9.59
C SER A 128 -26.91 4.53 9.40
N ILE A 129 -26.50 5.54 10.18
CA ILE A 129 -27.02 6.91 10.10
C ILE A 129 -26.53 7.60 8.81
N GLY A 130 -27.44 8.27 8.10
CA GLY A 130 -27.12 8.98 6.86
C GLY A 130 -25.98 10.01 6.97
N ALA A 131 -25.87 10.70 8.10
CA ALA A 131 -24.79 11.65 8.38
C ALA A 131 -23.42 10.99 8.60
N VAL A 132 -23.38 9.71 9.02
CA VAL A 132 -22.14 8.93 9.26
C VAL A 132 -21.77 8.09 8.04
N LYS A 133 -22.70 7.88 7.09
CA LYS A 133 -22.43 7.20 5.81
C LYS A 133 -21.18 7.71 5.07
N PRO A 134 -20.84 9.02 5.04
CA PRO A 134 -19.59 9.47 4.42
C PRO A 134 -18.34 8.92 5.12
N ILE A 135 -18.37 8.84 6.46
CA ILE A 135 -17.26 8.28 7.26
C ILE A 135 -17.16 6.77 7.02
N GLU A 136 -18.28 6.05 7.07
CA GLU A 136 -18.35 4.62 6.76
C GLU A 136 -17.84 4.34 5.34
N ALA A 137 -18.31 5.10 4.34
CA ALA A 137 -17.89 4.95 2.95
C ALA A 137 -16.39 5.24 2.80
N THR A 138 -15.83 6.18 3.57
CA THR A 138 -14.40 6.46 3.60
C THR A 138 -13.62 5.30 4.22
N MET A 139 -14.08 4.74 5.35
CA MET A 139 -13.47 3.57 5.99
C MET A 139 -13.50 2.34 5.08
N ARG A 140 -14.63 2.10 4.41
CA ARG A 140 -14.80 1.01 3.44
C ARG A 140 -13.95 1.22 2.20
N SER A 141 -13.91 2.43 1.66
CA SER A 141 -13.03 2.77 0.53
C SER A 141 -11.56 2.58 0.91
N LEU A 142 -11.16 3.01 2.11
CA LEU A 142 -9.82 2.78 2.65
C LEU A 142 -9.55 1.28 2.73
N ALA A 143 -10.46 0.49 3.29
CA ALA A 143 -10.29 -0.96 3.41
C ALA A 143 -10.19 -1.69 2.07
N HIS A 144 -11.01 -1.32 1.08
CA HIS A 144 -10.89 -1.84 -0.28
C HIS A 144 -9.54 -1.47 -0.90
N ARG A 145 -9.06 -0.23 -0.71
CA ARG A 145 -7.75 0.22 -1.20
C ARG A 145 -6.60 -0.51 -0.51
N MET A 146 -6.70 -0.74 0.80
CA MET A 146 -5.76 -1.55 1.57
C MET A 146 -5.69 -2.99 1.06
N ALA A 147 -6.83 -3.54 0.66
CA ALA A 147 -6.92 -4.82 -0.04
C ALA A 147 -6.34 -4.82 -1.45
N GLY A 148 -6.03 -3.67 -2.01
CA GLY A 148 -5.59 -3.56 -3.39
C GLY A 148 -6.73 -3.53 -4.41
N ILE A 149 -7.93 -3.10 -4.02
CA ILE A 149 -9.10 -2.94 -4.90
C ILE A 149 -9.44 -1.45 -4.96
N PRO A 150 -9.31 -0.76 -6.10
CA PRO A 150 -8.98 -1.21 -7.47
C PRO A 150 -7.47 -1.32 -7.78
N ARG A 151 -6.60 -1.02 -6.83
CA ARG A 151 -5.13 -0.89 -6.96
C ARG A 151 -4.49 -1.92 -7.88
N GLY A 152 -4.82 -3.20 -7.72
CA GLY A 152 -4.21 -4.28 -8.48
C GLY A 152 -4.44 -4.10 -9.98
N VAL A 153 -5.63 -3.66 -10.36
CA VAL A 153 -6.01 -3.41 -11.75
C VAL A 153 -5.30 -2.17 -12.28
N TYR A 154 -5.33 -1.04 -11.54
CA TYR A 154 -4.69 0.20 -11.99
C TYR A 154 -3.17 0.08 -12.12
N LYS A 155 -2.50 -0.56 -11.15
CA LYS A 155 -1.05 -0.76 -11.20
C LYS A 155 -0.65 -1.63 -12.40
N VAL A 156 -1.47 -2.62 -12.75
CA VAL A 156 -1.26 -3.42 -13.96
C VAL A 156 -1.48 -2.55 -15.20
N ILE A 157 -2.54 -1.74 -15.27
CA ILE A 157 -2.78 -0.82 -16.40
C ILE A 157 -1.62 0.17 -16.57
N GLU A 158 -1.12 0.77 -15.50
CA GLU A 158 0.04 1.66 -15.53
C GLU A 158 1.30 0.93 -16.03
N SER A 159 1.52 -0.29 -15.54
CA SER A 159 2.61 -1.14 -16.01
C SER A 159 2.47 -1.47 -17.50
N LEU A 160 1.25 -1.78 -17.97
CA LEU A 160 0.95 -2.04 -19.38
C LEU A 160 1.26 -0.82 -20.25
N ARG A 161 0.88 0.38 -19.83
CA ARG A 161 1.17 1.62 -20.57
C ARG A 161 2.67 1.89 -20.75
N ALA A 162 3.50 1.44 -19.83
CA ALA A 162 4.95 1.62 -19.89
C ALA A 162 5.68 0.57 -20.76
N ILE A 163 4.97 -0.44 -21.29
CA ILE A 163 5.58 -1.49 -22.08
C ILE A 163 5.97 -0.97 -23.47
N PRO A 164 7.23 -1.18 -23.91
CA PRO A 164 7.63 -0.89 -25.28
C PRO A 164 7.14 -1.99 -26.22
N TYR A 165 5.82 -2.02 -26.50
CA TYR A 165 5.17 -3.11 -27.22
C TYR A 165 5.82 -3.43 -28.57
N GLU A 166 6.22 -2.39 -29.33
CA GLU A 166 6.92 -2.53 -30.61
C GLU A 166 8.12 -3.49 -30.53
N ARG A 167 8.90 -3.40 -29.45
CA ARG A 167 10.10 -4.24 -29.27
C ARG A 167 9.74 -5.70 -29.01
N TYR A 168 8.64 -5.96 -28.32
CA TYR A 168 8.20 -7.30 -27.95
C TYR A 168 7.40 -7.99 -29.05
N THR A 169 6.84 -7.22 -30.00
CA THR A 169 6.09 -7.75 -31.15
C THR A 169 6.95 -7.96 -32.39
N THR A 170 8.23 -7.60 -32.38
CA THR A 170 9.14 -7.84 -33.52
C THR A 170 9.18 -9.33 -33.88
N GLY A 171 8.80 -9.68 -35.12
CA GLY A 171 8.72 -11.07 -35.57
C GLY A 171 7.41 -11.80 -35.23
N HIS A 172 6.46 -11.13 -34.60
CA HIS A 172 5.12 -11.67 -34.31
C HIS A 172 4.04 -11.00 -35.18
N SER A 173 2.92 -11.69 -35.38
CA SER A 173 1.79 -11.15 -36.14
C SER A 173 1.11 -10.00 -35.40
N THR A 174 0.94 -8.86 -36.07
CA THR A 174 0.24 -7.67 -35.58
C THR A 174 -0.87 -7.30 -36.56
N PRO A 175 -2.00 -8.03 -36.56
CA PRO A 175 -3.02 -7.91 -37.61
C PRO A 175 -3.67 -6.53 -37.66
N PHE A 176 -3.95 -5.88 -36.53
CA PHE A 176 -4.50 -4.53 -36.52
C PHE A 176 -3.48 -3.51 -37.04
N ALA A 177 -2.27 -3.53 -36.50
CA ALA A 177 -1.23 -2.56 -36.86
C ALA A 177 -0.81 -2.70 -38.33
N GLN A 178 -0.60 -3.93 -38.80
CA GLN A 178 -0.20 -4.19 -40.19
C GLN A 178 -1.29 -3.74 -41.18
N LYS A 179 -2.57 -4.01 -40.85
CA LYS A 179 -3.68 -3.60 -41.72
C LYS A 179 -3.80 -2.07 -41.79
N PHE A 180 -3.67 -1.39 -40.66
CA PHE A 180 -3.66 0.07 -40.61
C PHE A 180 -2.49 0.67 -41.39
N ILE A 181 -1.26 0.16 -41.25
CA ILE A 181 -0.10 0.65 -42.00
C ILE A 181 -0.34 0.51 -43.52
N ASN A 182 -0.77 -0.67 -43.96
CA ASN A 182 -1.04 -0.94 -45.38
C ASN A 182 -2.11 -0.02 -46.00
N LYS A 183 -3.08 0.45 -45.20
CA LYS A 183 -4.16 1.36 -45.61
C LYS A 183 -3.71 2.82 -45.54
N SER A 184 -3.15 3.22 -44.40
CA SER A 184 -2.71 4.60 -44.14
C SER A 184 -1.58 5.08 -45.06
N ASP A 185 -0.66 4.19 -45.47
CA ASP A 185 0.40 4.53 -46.43
C ASP A 185 -0.12 4.81 -47.84
N LYS A 186 -1.27 4.22 -48.21
CA LYS A 186 -1.94 4.55 -49.48
C LYS A 186 -2.65 5.89 -49.40
N ILE A 187 -3.27 6.19 -48.26
CA ILE A 187 -4.12 7.37 -48.04
C ILE A 187 -3.29 8.65 -47.94
N ASP A 188 -2.19 8.61 -47.19
CA ASP A 188 -1.30 9.74 -46.98
C ASP A 188 0.14 9.38 -47.41
N PRO A 189 0.43 9.36 -48.72
CA PRO A 189 1.77 9.08 -49.23
C PRO A 189 2.77 10.22 -48.93
N ALA A 190 2.27 11.42 -48.65
CA ALA A 190 3.07 12.59 -48.31
C ALA A 190 3.49 12.64 -46.83
N ASN A 191 3.00 11.71 -46.00
CA ASN A 191 3.25 11.63 -44.56
C ASN A 191 2.92 12.92 -43.80
N ILE A 192 1.87 13.64 -44.21
CA ILE A 192 1.42 14.86 -43.53
C ILE A 192 0.98 14.53 -42.08
N TYR A 193 0.42 13.34 -41.85
CA TYR A 193 -0.12 12.90 -40.55
C TYR A 193 0.79 11.88 -39.83
N GLU A 194 2.11 11.93 -40.04
CA GLU A 194 3.06 10.94 -39.50
C GLU A 194 2.95 10.76 -37.97
N ALA A 195 2.84 11.84 -37.22
CA ALA A 195 2.74 11.79 -35.75
C ALA A 195 1.48 11.04 -35.28
N GLN A 196 0.34 11.29 -35.94
CA GLN A 196 -0.94 10.65 -35.63
C GLN A 196 -0.93 9.18 -36.06
N LYS A 197 -0.41 8.88 -37.27
CA LYS A 197 -0.18 7.51 -37.74
C LYS A 197 0.67 6.70 -36.76
N LYS A 198 1.74 7.31 -36.24
CA LYS A 198 2.63 6.69 -35.24
C LYS A 198 1.88 6.38 -33.94
N TYR A 199 1.09 7.32 -33.42
CA TYR A 199 0.29 7.11 -32.21
C TYR A 199 -0.76 6.00 -32.39
N ILE A 200 -1.52 6.02 -33.49
CA ILE A 200 -2.51 4.98 -33.81
C ILE A 200 -1.82 3.63 -33.91
N LYS A 201 -0.72 3.53 -34.66
CA LYS A 201 0.07 2.31 -34.78
C LYS A 201 0.49 1.75 -33.42
N GLN A 202 1.06 2.57 -32.53
CA GLN A 202 1.49 2.14 -31.20
C GLN A 202 0.32 1.57 -30.38
N THR A 203 -0.83 2.24 -30.47
CA THR A 203 -2.07 1.84 -29.79
C THR A 203 -2.61 0.50 -30.32
N LEU A 204 -2.59 0.30 -31.64
CA LEU A 204 -2.98 -0.96 -32.28
C LEU A 204 -2.02 -2.11 -31.98
N ILE A 205 -0.70 -1.86 -31.90
CA ILE A 205 0.28 -2.88 -31.51
C ILE A 205 0.04 -3.36 -30.06
N ALA A 206 -0.31 -2.45 -29.15
CA ALA A 206 -0.69 -2.83 -27.79
C ALA A 206 -1.95 -3.72 -27.78
N ILE A 207 -2.95 -3.40 -28.60
CA ILE A 207 -4.16 -4.24 -28.78
C ILE A 207 -3.78 -5.61 -29.34
N ASP A 208 -2.95 -5.68 -30.38
CA ASP A 208 -2.49 -6.93 -30.98
C ASP A 208 -1.74 -7.82 -29.97
N CYS A 209 -0.96 -7.21 -29.08
CA CYS A 209 -0.23 -7.93 -28.02
C CYS A 209 -1.18 -8.52 -26.94
N LEU A 210 -2.20 -7.75 -26.52
CA LEU A 210 -3.02 -8.08 -25.36
C LEU A 210 -4.34 -8.80 -25.70
N SER A 211 -4.91 -8.56 -26.89
CA SER A 211 -6.19 -9.15 -27.33
C SER A 211 -6.22 -10.68 -27.36
N PRO A 212 -5.13 -11.41 -27.67
CA PRO A 212 -5.15 -12.87 -27.62
C PRO A 212 -5.42 -13.41 -26.21
N ALA A 213 -5.07 -12.67 -25.17
CA ALA A 213 -5.28 -13.08 -23.78
C ALA A 213 -6.63 -12.62 -23.20
N THR A 214 -7.27 -11.61 -23.80
CA THR A 214 -8.51 -11.01 -23.27
C THR A 214 -9.79 -11.46 -23.98
N THR A 215 -9.67 -11.98 -25.20
CA THR A 215 -10.82 -12.45 -26.00
C THR A 215 -11.35 -13.79 -25.51
N THR A 216 -12.68 -13.96 -25.54
CA THR A 216 -13.38 -15.15 -24.99
C THR A 216 -12.87 -16.48 -25.55
N LYS A 217 -12.43 -16.51 -26.82
CA LYS A 217 -11.95 -17.73 -27.50
C LYS A 217 -10.66 -18.29 -26.89
N ASN A 218 -9.73 -17.40 -26.54
CA ASN A 218 -8.38 -17.77 -26.12
C ASN A 218 -8.11 -17.46 -24.65
N ARG A 219 -9.01 -16.70 -23.98
CA ARG A 219 -8.88 -16.32 -22.57
C ARG A 219 -8.57 -17.52 -21.68
N THR A 220 -9.27 -18.63 -21.84
CA THR A 220 -9.09 -19.83 -21.00
C THR A 220 -7.69 -20.45 -21.11
N LEU A 221 -6.97 -20.20 -22.20
CA LEU A 221 -5.60 -20.65 -22.40
C LEU A 221 -4.61 -19.86 -21.53
N TYR A 222 -4.84 -18.55 -21.38
CA TYR A 222 -3.96 -17.63 -20.64
C TYR A 222 -4.41 -17.43 -19.19
N PHE A 223 -5.71 -17.42 -18.97
CA PHE A 223 -6.41 -17.17 -17.71
C PHE A 223 -7.52 -18.23 -17.51
N PRO A 224 -7.20 -19.40 -16.94
CA PRO A 224 -8.17 -20.47 -16.67
C PRO A 224 -9.05 -20.14 -15.44
N LEU A 225 -9.83 -19.06 -15.56
CA LEU A 225 -10.80 -18.65 -14.55
C LEU A 225 -12.12 -19.40 -14.80
N TYR A 226 -12.34 -20.46 -14.03
CA TYR A 226 -13.58 -21.23 -14.10
C TYR A 226 -14.74 -20.47 -13.44
N ARG A 227 -15.90 -20.41 -14.12
CA ARG A 227 -17.20 -19.95 -13.58
C ARG A 227 -17.31 -18.47 -13.19
N MET A 228 -16.97 -17.56 -14.10
CA MET A 228 -17.21 -16.12 -13.93
C MET A 228 -17.99 -15.55 -15.12
N ALA A 229 -19.32 -15.70 -15.11
CA ALA A 229 -20.19 -15.20 -16.19
C ALA A 229 -19.95 -13.71 -16.49
N THR A 230 -19.77 -12.90 -15.45
CA THR A 230 -19.48 -11.46 -15.54
C THR A 230 -18.16 -11.15 -16.26
N LEU A 231 -17.10 -11.96 -16.07
CA LEU A 231 -15.84 -11.77 -16.79
C LEU A 231 -15.94 -12.20 -18.26
N THR A 232 -16.81 -13.16 -18.57
CA THR A 232 -17.11 -13.54 -19.96
C THR A 232 -17.85 -12.43 -20.66
N GLU A 233 -18.85 -11.83 -20.01
CA GLU A 233 -19.58 -10.67 -20.54
C GLU A 233 -18.63 -9.49 -20.86
N LEU A 234 -17.64 -9.23 -19.99
CA LEU A 234 -16.62 -8.21 -20.26
C LEU A 234 -15.76 -8.53 -21.49
N SER A 235 -15.29 -9.78 -21.61
CA SER A 235 -14.53 -10.24 -22.78
C SER A 235 -15.36 -10.16 -24.07
N ASP A 236 -16.67 -10.43 -24.00
CA ASP A 236 -17.58 -10.36 -25.15
C ASP A 236 -17.84 -8.90 -25.56
N LYS A 237 -18.06 -7.99 -24.59
CA LYS A 237 -18.16 -6.54 -24.83
C LYS A 237 -16.89 -6.00 -25.51
N LEU A 238 -15.72 -6.41 -25.02
CA LEU A 238 -14.44 -6.04 -25.63
C LEU A 238 -14.30 -6.61 -27.05
N ALA A 239 -14.68 -7.87 -27.28
CA ALA A 239 -14.61 -8.48 -28.60
C ALA A 239 -15.50 -7.75 -29.63
N ALA A 240 -16.68 -7.28 -29.22
CA ALA A 240 -17.55 -6.47 -30.07
C ALA A 240 -16.93 -5.10 -30.42
N GLU A 241 -16.30 -4.44 -29.45
CA GLU A 241 -15.59 -3.17 -29.66
C GLU A 241 -14.39 -3.34 -30.61
N LEU A 242 -13.59 -4.40 -30.43
CA LEU A 242 -12.49 -4.73 -31.34
C LEU A 242 -12.97 -5.10 -32.74
N GLY A 243 -14.15 -5.74 -32.86
CA GLY A 243 -14.81 -5.99 -34.14
C GLY A 243 -15.18 -4.68 -34.86
N THR A 244 -15.71 -3.72 -34.12
CA THR A 244 -16.07 -2.39 -34.64
C THR A 244 -14.83 -1.62 -35.11
N LEU A 245 -13.75 -1.64 -34.32
CA LEU A 245 -12.47 -1.04 -34.71
C LEU A 245 -11.89 -1.68 -35.98
N ARG A 246 -12.01 -3.01 -36.11
CA ARG A 246 -11.56 -3.72 -37.31
C ARG A 246 -12.33 -3.28 -38.55
N LEU A 247 -13.66 -3.16 -38.45
CA LEU A 247 -14.50 -2.69 -39.56
C LEU A 247 -14.13 -1.26 -39.96
N ALA A 248 -13.91 -0.36 -39.00
CA ALA A 248 -13.47 1.01 -39.27
C ALA A 248 -12.13 1.07 -40.04
N ILE A 249 -11.14 0.24 -39.67
CA ILE A 249 -9.87 0.15 -40.42
C ILE A 249 -10.09 -0.37 -41.84
N ASP A 250 -11.07 -1.26 -42.03
CA ASP A 250 -11.37 -1.86 -43.33
C ASP A 250 -12.04 -0.87 -44.27
N GLU A 251 -12.88 -0.01 -43.71
CA GLU A 251 -13.68 1.01 -44.41
C GLU A 251 -12.91 2.31 -44.69
N MET A 252 -11.71 2.51 -44.13
CA MET A 252 -10.87 3.70 -44.39
C MET A 252 -10.69 4.02 -45.89
N ASP A 253 -10.53 3.00 -46.75
CA ASP A 253 -10.35 3.22 -48.20
C ASP A 253 -11.68 3.57 -48.90
N LYS A 254 -12.82 3.12 -48.34
CA LYS A 254 -14.16 3.33 -48.91
C LYS A 254 -14.67 4.74 -48.61
N GLU A 255 -14.49 5.21 -47.38
CA GLU A 255 -14.90 6.57 -46.97
C GLU A 255 -14.17 7.66 -47.76
N LEU A 256 -12.99 7.35 -48.31
CA LEU A 256 -12.21 8.26 -49.16
C LEU A 256 -12.55 8.15 -50.65
N GLY A 257 -13.62 7.43 -51.02
CA GLY A 257 -14.14 7.37 -52.39
C GLY A 257 -13.23 6.64 -53.39
N ARG A 258 -12.24 5.86 -52.93
CA ARG A 258 -11.26 5.19 -53.80
C ARG A 258 -11.75 3.90 -54.45
N GLU A 259 -12.89 3.36 -54.03
CA GLU A 259 -13.49 2.18 -54.69
C GLU A 259 -14.46 2.54 -55.82
N GLU A 260 -14.87 3.80 -55.98
CA GLU A 260 -15.60 4.22 -57.18
C GLU A 260 -14.60 4.60 -58.28
N GLU A 261 -14.33 3.63 -59.17
CA GLU A 261 -13.59 3.81 -60.42
C GLU A 261 -14.21 4.96 -61.26
N GLY A 262 -13.78 6.21 -61.01
CA GLY A 262 -14.21 7.36 -61.82
C GLY A 262 -14.29 8.71 -61.09
N SER A 263 -14.21 8.76 -59.76
CA SER A 263 -14.27 10.05 -59.03
C SER A 263 -12.92 10.78 -59.06
N THR A 264 -12.82 11.85 -59.86
CA THR A 264 -11.63 12.70 -60.00
C THR A 264 -11.55 13.83 -58.97
N ASN A 265 -12.42 13.83 -57.95
CA ASN A 265 -12.37 14.86 -56.92
C ASN A 265 -11.14 14.62 -56.01
N PRO A 266 -10.24 15.59 -55.87
CA PRO A 266 -9.12 15.47 -54.96
C PRO A 266 -9.65 15.30 -53.54
N ILE A 267 -9.22 14.22 -52.87
CA ILE A 267 -9.51 13.96 -51.47
C ILE A 267 -9.16 15.22 -50.67
N SER A 268 -10.15 15.79 -49.97
CA SER A 268 -9.93 16.93 -49.10
C SER A 268 -9.04 16.51 -47.93
N SER A 269 -8.00 17.29 -47.64
CA SER A 269 -7.13 17.05 -46.48
C SER A 269 -7.92 17.01 -45.16
N LYS A 270 -9.06 17.71 -45.11
CA LYS A 270 -9.98 17.74 -43.97
C LYS A 270 -10.62 16.38 -43.72
N ASP A 271 -11.03 15.67 -44.76
CA ASP A 271 -11.73 14.37 -44.65
C ASP A 271 -10.77 13.29 -44.13
N VAL A 272 -9.52 13.32 -44.60
CA VAL A 272 -8.43 12.44 -44.11
C VAL A 272 -8.13 12.69 -42.63
N SER A 273 -8.10 13.97 -42.22
CA SER A 273 -7.87 14.34 -40.82
C SER A 273 -9.01 13.87 -39.92
N GLU A 274 -10.26 13.94 -40.37
CA GLU A 274 -11.42 13.47 -39.63
C GLU A 274 -11.40 11.95 -39.43
N ILE A 275 -11.10 11.18 -40.49
CA ILE A 275 -10.95 9.72 -40.42
C ILE A 275 -9.84 9.32 -39.44
N PHE A 276 -8.65 9.95 -39.53
CA PHE A 276 -7.56 9.63 -38.59
C PHE A 276 -7.89 10.03 -37.15
N SER A 277 -8.60 11.15 -36.94
CA SER A 277 -9.02 11.59 -35.60
C SER A 277 -10.05 10.66 -34.97
N GLU A 278 -11.01 10.18 -35.77
CA GLU A 278 -12.00 9.20 -35.31
C GLU A 278 -11.34 7.85 -35.02
N LEU A 279 -10.44 7.39 -35.89
CA LEU A 279 -9.70 6.16 -35.67
C LEU A 279 -8.76 6.24 -34.46
N GLU A 280 -8.12 7.37 -34.23
CA GLU A 280 -7.35 7.65 -33.01
C GLU A 280 -8.23 7.52 -31.77
N ARG A 281 -9.41 8.15 -31.77
CA ARG A 281 -10.36 8.09 -30.67
C ARG A 281 -10.83 6.65 -30.41
N MET A 282 -11.19 5.91 -31.46
CA MET A 282 -11.65 4.52 -31.36
C MET A 282 -10.53 3.59 -30.88
N SER A 283 -9.33 3.69 -31.46
CA SER A 283 -8.18 2.86 -31.09
C SER A 283 -7.71 3.14 -29.66
N SER A 284 -7.66 4.41 -29.24
CA SER A 284 -7.29 4.79 -27.87
C SER A 284 -8.28 4.23 -26.83
N ARG A 285 -9.59 4.33 -27.12
CA ARG A 285 -10.64 3.74 -26.28
C ARG A 285 -10.53 2.22 -26.20
N ALA A 286 -10.40 1.55 -27.35
CA ALA A 286 -10.29 0.10 -27.42
C ALA A 286 -9.02 -0.42 -26.72
N CYS A 287 -7.90 0.30 -26.83
CA CYS A 287 -6.65 -0.02 -26.15
C CYS A 287 -6.80 0.11 -24.63
N SER A 288 -7.39 1.22 -24.17
CA SER A 288 -7.69 1.44 -22.74
C SER A 288 -8.57 0.32 -22.16
N ASN A 289 -9.62 -0.08 -22.90
CA ASN A 289 -10.51 -1.17 -22.49
C ASN A 289 -9.80 -2.54 -22.54
N THR A 290 -8.95 -2.78 -23.54
CA THR A 290 -8.15 -4.01 -23.64
C THR A 290 -7.20 -4.14 -22.46
N MET A 291 -6.50 -3.06 -22.09
CA MET A 291 -5.62 -3.03 -20.91
C MET A 291 -6.41 -3.25 -19.62
N ALA A 292 -7.59 -2.65 -19.49
CA ALA A 292 -8.45 -2.80 -18.32
C ALA A 292 -8.94 -4.25 -18.14
N VAL A 293 -9.45 -4.87 -19.20
CA VAL A 293 -9.89 -6.28 -19.16
C VAL A 293 -8.71 -7.20 -18.91
N PHE A 294 -7.57 -6.97 -19.55
CA PHE A 294 -6.35 -7.74 -19.27
C PHE A 294 -5.95 -7.64 -17.80
N ALA A 295 -5.94 -6.43 -17.24
CA ALA A 295 -5.57 -6.19 -15.86
C ALA A 295 -6.51 -6.91 -14.88
N VAL A 296 -7.82 -6.87 -15.11
CA VAL A 296 -8.80 -7.61 -14.29
C VAL A 296 -8.56 -9.12 -14.37
N LEU A 297 -8.39 -9.67 -15.58
CA LEU A 297 -8.13 -11.09 -15.77
C LEU A 297 -6.81 -11.53 -15.12
N PHE A 298 -5.77 -10.72 -15.28
CA PHE A 298 -4.46 -10.95 -14.68
C PHE A 298 -4.54 -10.96 -13.16
N VAL A 299 -5.14 -9.94 -12.54
CA VAL A 299 -5.32 -9.85 -11.10
C VAL A 299 -6.14 -11.03 -10.58
N ARG A 300 -7.31 -11.30 -11.18
CA ARG A 300 -8.20 -12.40 -10.77
C ARG A 300 -7.54 -13.77 -10.88
N ASN A 301 -6.66 -13.96 -11.86
CA ASN A 301 -5.89 -15.19 -12.03
C ASN A 301 -4.64 -15.22 -11.13
N ASN A 302 -4.71 -14.62 -9.94
CA ASN A 302 -3.61 -14.49 -8.99
C ASN A 302 -2.31 -13.98 -9.62
N ARG A 303 -2.43 -13.05 -10.58
CA ARG A 303 -1.29 -12.46 -11.31
C ARG A 303 -0.46 -13.48 -12.08
N SER A 304 -1.09 -14.59 -12.47
CA SER A 304 -0.47 -15.60 -13.30
C SER A 304 -1.01 -15.50 -14.73
N ILE A 305 -0.12 -15.74 -15.69
CA ILE A 305 -0.48 -16.00 -17.08
C ILE A 305 0.09 -17.37 -17.41
N PHE A 306 -0.79 -18.25 -17.89
CA PHE A 306 -0.41 -19.55 -18.41
C PHE A 306 0.10 -19.39 -19.83
N SER A 307 1.31 -19.90 -20.09
CA SER A 307 1.82 -20.03 -21.45
C SER A 307 1.31 -21.34 -22.02
N THR A 308 0.82 -21.31 -23.26
CA THR A 308 0.37 -22.50 -24.00
C THR A 308 1.51 -23.45 -24.36
N ASN A 309 2.77 -23.08 -24.07
CA ASN A 309 3.93 -23.94 -24.24
C ASN A 309 4.22 -24.68 -22.92
N GLY A 310 3.81 -25.95 -22.85
CA GLY A 310 3.71 -26.75 -21.63
C GLY A 310 5.00 -27.03 -20.80
N PRO A 311 4.89 -27.87 -19.76
CA PRO A 311 5.87 -28.04 -18.68
C PRO A 311 7.26 -28.62 -19.07
N SER A 312 7.51 -28.95 -20.33
CA SER A 312 8.73 -29.64 -20.77
C SER A 312 9.91 -28.74 -21.18
N ARG A 313 9.92 -27.44 -20.81
CA ARG A 313 10.89 -26.46 -21.39
C ARG A 313 11.63 -25.64 -20.34
N GLN A 314 12.47 -26.29 -19.55
CA GLN A 314 13.23 -25.69 -18.45
C GLN A 314 14.65 -25.18 -18.83
N ARG A 315 15.04 -25.12 -20.11
CA ARG A 315 16.45 -24.88 -20.49
C ARG A 315 16.85 -23.47 -20.94
N ASP A 316 15.95 -22.65 -21.49
CA ASP A 316 16.32 -21.29 -21.95
C ASP A 316 15.56 -20.23 -21.15
N LEU A 317 15.97 -20.01 -19.90
CA LEU A 317 15.22 -19.28 -18.87
C LEU A 317 15.16 -17.75 -19.05
N HIS A 318 15.71 -17.17 -20.13
CA HIS A 318 16.08 -15.74 -20.12
C HIS A 318 15.62 -14.87 -21.28
N THR A 319 14.99 -15.41 -22.33
CA THR A 319 14.38 -14.59 -23.40
C THR A 319 12.89 -14.92 -23.51
N PRO A 320 11.98 -13.95 -23.27
CA PRO A 320 10.56 -14.18 -23.46
C PRO A 320 10.29 -14.51 -24.93
N ARG A 321 9.63 -15.64 -25.19
CA ARG A 321 9.39 -16.12 -26.57
C ARG A 321 8.09 -15.58 -27.16
N THR A 322 7.21 -15.04 -26.32
CA THR A 322 5.95 -14.43 -26.75
C THR A 322 5.80 -13.02 -26.18
N PRO A 323 5.09 -12.12 -26.88
CA PRO A 323 4.80 -10.77 -26.39
C PRO A 323 4.08 -10.77 -25.04
N ILE A 324 3.23 -11.78 -24.79
CA ILE A 324 2.49 -11.95 -23.54
C ILE A 324 3.41 -12.37 -22.39
N GLU A 325 4.39 -13.26 -22.62
CA GLU A 325 5.40 -13.61 -21.61
C GLU A 325 6.29 -12.42 -21.26
N ALA A 326 6.69 -11.62 -22.26
CA ALA A 326 7.44 -10.39 -22.03
C ALA A 326 6.62 -9.39 -21.18
N THR A 327 5.33 -9.26 -21.50
CA THR A 327 4.37 -8.45 -20.74
C THR A 327 4.25 -8.93 -19.29
N LYS A 328 4.11 -10.24 -19.07
CA LYS A 328 4.08 -10.87 -17.74
C LYS A 328 5.31 -10.50 -16.92
N LEU A 329 6.50 -10.77 -17.47
CA LEU A 329 7.78 -10.52 -16.78
C LEU A 329 7.96 -9.03 -16.45
N PHE A 330 7.53 -8.14 -17.34
CA PHE A 330 7.57 -6.70 -17.11
C PHE A 330 6.67 -6.28 -15.94
N ILE A 331 5.43 -6.79 -15.89
CA ILE A 331 4.50 -6.50 -14.80
C ILE A 331 5.06 -7.06 -13.48
N GLU A 332 5.47 -8.33 -13.44
CA GLU A 332 5.97 -8.98 -12.22
C GLU A 332 7.17 -8.25 -11.60
N GLN A 333 8.07 -7.71 -12.43
CA GLN A 333 9.24 -6.96 -11.96
C GLN A 333 8.85 -5.66 -11.24
N ARG A 334 7.84 -4.94 -11.73
CA ARG A 334 7.37 -3.70 -11.11
C ARG A 334 6.39 -3.92 -9.95
N TYR A 335 5.76 -5.10 -9.90
CA TYR A 335 4.53 -5.22 -9.11
C TYR A 335 4.74 -5.23 -7.58
N ASN A 336 5.92 -5.54 -7.04
CA ASN A 336 6.09 -5.64 -5.57
C ASN A 336 7.39 -5.04 -5.00
N ALA A 337 8.19 -4.31 -5.80
CA ALA A 337 9.51 -3.83 -5.37
C ALA A 337 9.43 -3.01 -4.06
N GLU A 338 8.58 -1.99 -4.01
CA GLU A 338 8.46 -1.08 -2.85
C GLU A 338 7.98 -1.80 -1.57
N GLN A 339 6.94 -2.64 -1.67
CA GLN A 339 6.36 -3.34 -0.51
C GLN A 339 7.27 -4.45 0.02
N ASN A 340 7.92 -5.20 -0.87
CA ASN A 340 8.89 -6.21 -0.48
C ASN A 340 10.10 -5.56 0.17
N SER A 341 10.58 -4.45 -0.40
CA SER A 341 11.67 -3.67 0.19
C SER A 341 11.28 -3.13 1.56
N PHE A 342 10.06 -2.64 1.75
CA PHE A 342 9.57 -2.21 3.06
C PHE A 342 9.57 -3.37 4.08
N ALA A 343 8.93 -4.50 3.75
CA ALA A 343 8.78 -5.62 4.68
C ALA A 343 10.13 -6.25 5.06
N VAL A 344 11.01 -6.48 4.09
CA VAL A 344 12.34 -7.07 4.33
C VAL A 344 13.21 -6.11 5.14
N SER A 345 13.26 -4.83 4.78
CA SER A 345 14.06 -3.83 5.51
C SER A 345 13.54 -3.60 6.92
N PHE A 346 12.22 -3.65 7.13
CA PHE A 346 11.61 -3.59 8.45
C PHE A 346 12.07 -4.74 9.35
N ILE A 347 11.96 -5.98 8.88
CA ILE A 347 12.38 -7.17 9.65
C ILE A 347 13.87 -7.11 9.98
N ILE A 348 14.73 -6.80 9.00
CA ILE A 348 16.18 -6.70 9.20
C ILE A 348 16.49 -5.56 10.19
N SER A 349 15.82 -4.42 10.07
CA SER A 349 16.04 -3.28 10.98
C SER A 349 15.70 -3.59 12.43
N ILE A 350 14.60 -4.33 12.67
CA ILE A 350 14.23 -4.79 14.02
C ILE A 350 15.34 -5.67 14.57
N LEU A 351 15.77 -6.70 13.83
CA LEU A 351 16.80 -7.64 14.30
C LEU A 351 18.13 -6.94 14.61
N LEU A 352 18.62 -6.09 13.70
CA LEU A 352 19.88 -5.36 13.89
C LEU A 352 19.78 -4.35 15.05
N SER A 353 18.65 -3.65 15.17
CA SER A 353 18.44 -2.69 16.25
C SER A 353 18.33 -3.35 17.61
N SER A 354 17.62 -4.48 17.74
CA SER A 354 17.53 -5.20 19.03
C SER A 354 18.90 -5.64 19.53
N ILE A 355 19.77 -6.12 18.62
CA ILE A 355 21.15 -6.49 18.96
C ILE A 355 21.93 -5.26 19.44
N LEU A 356 21.86 -4.14 18.71
CA LEU A 356 22.57 -2.92 19.08
C LEU A 356 22.06 -2.34 20.41
N ILE A 357 20.75 -2.24 20.60
CA ILE A 357 20.11 -1.73 21.81
C ILE A 357 20.52 -2.57 23.02
N PHE A 358 20.51 -3.90 22.89
CA PHE A 358 20.97 -4.80 23.95
C PHE A 358 22.40 -4.48 24.38
N PHE A 359 23.33 -4.38 23.42
CA PHE A 359 24.73 -4.06 23.73
C PHE A 359 24.91 -2.66 24.30
N VAL A 360 24.12 -1.67 23.86
CA VAL A 360 24.16 -0.31 24.44
C VAL A 360 23.72 -0.33 25.90
N TYR A 361 22.65 -1.06 26.24
CA TYR A 361 22.22 -1.19 27.63
C TYR A 361 23.18 -2.02 28.48
N GLU A 362 23.68 -3.13 27.98
CA GLU A 362 24.66 -3.96 28.66
C GLU A 362 25.93 -3.16 29.00
N GLN A 363 26.45 -2.43 28.01
CA GLN A 363 27.61 -1.57 28.20
C GLN A 363 27.33 -0.43 29.19
N TRP A 364 26.14 0.17 29.13
CA TRP A 364 25.73 1.21 30.07
C TRP A 364 25.71 0.71 31.51
N HIS A 365 25.14 -0.49 31.73
CA HIS A 365 25.11 -1.09 33.07
C HIS A 365 26.52 -1.36 33.62
N ILE A 366 27.45 -1.80 32.76
CA ILE A 366 28.85 -2.01 33.14
C ILE A 366 29.49 -0.70 33.61
N TRP A 367 29.24 0.43 32.92
CA TRP A 367 29.76 1.75 33.29
C TRP A 367 29.13 2.31 34.57
N THR A 368 27.84 2.06 34.80
CA THR A 368 27.15 2.52 36.02
C THR A 368 27.44 1.67 37.25
N ALA A 369 27.98 0.46 37.08
CA ALA A 369 28.28 -0.42 38.20
C ALA A 369 29.42 0.17 39.04
N PRO A 370 29.32 0.11 40.39
CA PRO A 370 30.30 0.73 41.28
C PRO A 370 31.74 0.33 40.93
N ALA A 371 32.66 1.29 41.06
CA ALA A 371 34.07 1.08 40.76
C ALA A 371 34.65 0.01 41.72
N CYS A 372 35.38 -0.97 41.18
CA CYS A 372 36.13 -1.93 41.98
C CYS A 372 37.54 -1.36 42.20
N PRO A 373 37.88 -0.93 43.42
CA PRO A 373 39.20 -0.36 43.68
C PRO A 373 40.32 -1.42 43.54
N GLU A 374 40.04 -2.71 43.72
CA GLU A 374 41.01 -3.80 43.54
C GLU A 374 40.40 -5.04 42.84
N PRO A 375 41.10 -5.67 41.88
CA PRO A 375 40.57 -6.79 41.08
C PRO A 375 40.51 -8.15 41.83
N THR A 376 41.06 -8.24 43.05
CA THR A 376 41.17 -9.49 43.81
C THR A 376 40.17 -9.64 44.95
N THR A 377 39.29 -8.65 45.17
CA THR A 377 38.35 -8.64 46.28
C THR A 377 36.98 -9.21 45.90
N GLU A 378 36.29 -9.77 46.88
CA GLU A 378 34.92 -10.31 46.82
C GLU A 378 33.93 -9.30 46.18
N GLU A 379 34.20 -8.00 46.31
CA GLU A 379 33.48 -6.89 45.70
C GLU A 379 33.43 -6.96 44.15
N CYS A 380 34.47 -7.47 43.50
CA CYS A 380 34.50 -7.63 42.04
C CYS A 380 33.58 -8.76 41.55
N LEU A 381 33.47 -9.83 42.33
CA LEU A 381 32.52 -10.91 42.11
C LEU A 381 31.07 -10.41 42.24
N ASP A 382 30.82 -9.52 43.19
CA ASP A 382 29.49 -8.91 43.36
C ASP A 382 29.12 -7.95 42.22
N LYS A 383 30.09 -7.26 41.61
CA LYS A 383 29.88 -6.50 40.36
C LYS A 383 29.43 -7.40 39.20
N ILE A 384 30.05 -8.57 39.03
CA ILE A 384 29.66 -9.54 38.00
C ILE A 384 28.26 -10.10 38.29
N LYS A 385 27.98 -10.48 39.54
CA LYS A 385 26.63 -10.95 39.94
C LYS A 385 25.58 -9.88 39.72
N TYR A 386 25.87 -8.62 40.03
CA TYR A 386 24.96 -7.50 39.79
C TYR A 386 24.68 -7.34 38.30
N ALA A 387 25.70 -7.32 37.44
CA ALA A 387 25.53 -7.23 35.99
C ALA A 387 24.70 -8.40 35.44
N ILE A 388 24.96 -9.62 35.90
CA ILE A 388 24.17 -10.82 35.53
C ILE A 388 22.72 -10.68 35.99
N SER A 389 22.48 -10.16 37.20
CA SER A 389 21.12 -9.96 37.73
C SER A 389 20.31 -8.94 36.93
N GLN A 390 20.96 -7.92 36.37
CA GLN A 390 20.29 -6.90 35.55
C GLN A 390 19.95 -7.40 34.14
N ARG A 391 20.56 -8.50 33.68
CA ARG A 391 20.40 -8.99 32.30
C ARG A 391 18.94 -9.27 31.93
N SER A 392 18.13 -9.82 32.84
CA SER A 392 16.70 -10.05 32.59
C SER A 392 15.97 -8.73 32.31
N ARG A 393 16.27 -7.70 33.10
CA ARG A 393 15.72 -6.36 32.91
C ARG A 393 16.22 -5.72 31.62
N THR A 394 17.50 -5.88 31.29
CA THR A 394 18.06 -5.39 30.01
C THR A 394 17.33 -5.99 28.81
N ILE A 395 17.04 -7.29 28.85
CA ILE A 395 16.29 -7.97 27.78
C ILE A 395 14.89 -7.38 27.67
N GLU A 396 14.19 -7.23 28.80
CA GLU A 396 12.83 -6.68 28.83
C GLU A 396 12.77 -5.24 28.26
N VAL A 397 13.65 -4.36 28.73
CA VAL A 397 13.73 -2.97 28.24
C VAL A 397 14.07 -2.93 26.74
N THR A 398 15.05 -3.74 26.31
CA THR A 398 15.41 -3.86 24.89
C THR A 398 14.22 -4.28 24.02
N ILE A 399 13.41 -5.24 24.48
CA ILE A 399 12.22 -5.70 23.78
C ILE A 399 11.22 -4.56 23.65
N TRP A 400 10.90 -3.86 24.74
CA TRP A 400 9.91 -2.78 24.71
C TRP A 400 10.33 -1.59 23.85
N ASP A 401 11.60 -1.18 23.89
CA ASP A 401 12.09 -0.08 23.06
C ASP A 401 12.21 -0.46 21.58
N THR A 402 12.55 -1.71 21.28
CA THR A 402 12.45 -2.25 19.92
C THR A 402 11.00 -2.26 19.44
N ILE A 403 10.05 -2.75 20.25
CA ILE A 403 8.63 -2.80 19.90
C ILE A 403 8.09 -1.39 19.66
N ARG A 404 8.41 -0.42 20.52
CA ARG A 404 7.98 0.98 20.36
C ARG A 404 8.52 1.55 19.05
N SER A 405 9.83 1.48 18.85
CA SER A 405 10.50 2.05 17.66
C SER A 405 10.03 1.37 16.37
N GLY A 406 9.93 0.04 16.38
CA GLY A 406 9.40 -0.75 15.28
C GLY A 406 7.94 -0.42 14.97
N SER A 407 7.08 -0.28 15.97
CA SER A 407 5.67 0.07 15.77
C SER A 407 5.50 1.46 15.18
N VAL A 408 6.29 2.44 15.65
CA VAL A 408 6.31 3.80 15.11
C VAL A 408 6.73 3.80 13.64
N ILE A 409 7.80 3.09 13.28
CA ILE A 409 8.27 2.95 11.89
C ILE A 409 7.20 2.29 11.04
N PHE A 410 6.68 1.14 11.49
CA PHE A 410 5.69 0.36 10.76
C PHE A 410 4.49 1.23 10.41
N VAL A 411 3.85 1.84 11.42
CA VAL A 411 2.65 2.64 11.23
C VAL A 411 2.93 3.89 10.39
N SER A 412 4.05 4.59 10.65
CA SER A 412 4.37 5.84 9.94
C SER A 412 4.62 5.62 8.45
N VAL A 413 5.40 4.58 8.10
CA VAL A 413 5.73 4.28 6.71
C VAL A 413 4.58 3.59 6.00
N PHE A 414 3.85 2.71 6.68
CA PHE A 414 2.68 2.03 6.12
C PHE A 414 1.61 3.03 5.65
N PHE A 415 1.25 4.00 6.50
CA PHE A 415 0.26 5.01 6.09
C PHE A 415 0.75 5.89 4.94
N VAL A 416 2.05 6.15 4.86
CA VAL A 416 2.61 6.95 3.76
C VAL A 416 2.62 6.16 2.45
N LEU A 417 2.96 4.87 2.49
CA LEU A 417 2.87 3.95 1.34
C LEU A 417 1.45 3.95 0.79
N VAL A 418 0.47 3.73 1.66
CA VAL A 418 -0.95 3.71 1.30
C VAL A 418 -1.40 5.07 0.76
N GLY A 419 -1.07 6.15 1.47
CA GLY A 419 -1.47 7.51 1.09
C GLY A 419 -0.89 7.93 -0.27
N ARG A 420 0.38 7.61 -0.52
CA ARG A 420 1.03 7.80 -1.82
C ARG A 420 0.34 7.00 -2.91
N GLU A 421 0.11 5.72 -2.69
CA GLU A 421 -0.54 4.83 -3.65
C GLU A 421 -1.92 5.34 -4.04
N VAL A 422 -2.73 5.76 -3.06
CA VAL A 422 -4.03 6.38 -3.29
C VAL A 422 -3.93 7.62 -4.17
N ARG A 423 -2.92 8.45 -3.97
CA ARG A 423 -2.74 9.69 -4.74
C ARG A 423 -2.26 9.41 -6.16
N ILE A 424 -1.44 8.38 -6.37
CA ILE A 424 -1.04 7.89 -7.69
C ILE A 424 -2.26 7.39 -8.46
N GLU A 425 -3.12 6.58 -7.83
CA GLU A 425 -4.36 6.08 -8.43
C GLU A 425 -5.29 7.22 -8.86
N GLN A 426 -5.40 8.27 -8.04
CA GLN A 426 -6.18 9.47 -8.35
C GLN A 426 -5.50 10.39 -9.39
N GLN A 427 -4.36 9.98 -9.96
CA GLN A 427 -3.53 10.81 -10.86
C GLN A 427 -3.13 12.17 -10.26
N SER A 428 -3.21 12.30 -8.94
CA SER A 428 -2.90 13.52 -8.19
C SER A 428 -1.45 13.53 -7.69
N TRP A 429 -0.76 12.39 -7.76
CA TRP A 429 0.65 12.25 -7.47
C TRP A 429 1.47 12.17 -8.76
N GLN A 430 2.41 13.09 -8.92
CA GLN A 430 3.41 13.02 -9.98
C GLN A 430 4.69 12.44 -9.37
N THR A 431 5.09 11.23 -9.75
CA THR A 431 6.32 10.58 -9.24
C THR A 431 7.59 11.24 -9.80
N ASN A 432 7.51 11.76 -11.03
CA ASN A 432 8.62 12.35 -11.78
C ASN A 432 8.91 13.82 -11.46
N TRP A 433 8.73 14.26 -10.21
CA TRP A 433 9.18 15.59 -9.82
C TRP A 433 10.72 15.67 -9.83
N LYS A 434 11.27 16.86 -10.09
CA LYS A 434 12.73 17.10 -10.10
C LYS A 434 13.13 17.77 -8.78
N PHE A 435 14.38 17.62 -8.34
CA PHE A 435 14.84 18.19 -7.05
C PHE A 435 14.65 19.72 -6.93
N TYR A 436 14.80 20.46 -8.03
CA TYR A 436 14.55 21.91 -8.03
C TYR A 436 13.04 22.27 -7.98
N GLN A 437 12.16 21.30 -8.22
CA GLN A 437 10.69 21.40 -8.10
C GLN A 437 10.20 20.50 -6.96
N PHE A 438 10.86 20.59 -5.81
CA PHE A 438 10.57 19.74 -4.67
C PHE A 438 9.14 19.99 -4.13
N PRO A 439 8.22 19.00 -4.18
CA PRO A 439 6.85 19.20 -3.76
C PRO A 439 6.70 19.12 -2.23
N PHE A 440 7.47 19.94 -1.49
CA PHE A 440 7.62 19.88 -0.03
C PHE A 440 6.28 19.83 0.70
N LEU A 441 5.38 20.79 0.43
CA LEU A 441 4.08 20.89 1.10
C LEU A 441 3.20 19.65 0.85
N ARG A 442 3.31 19.05 -0.34
CA ARG A 442 2.52 17.87 -0.70
C ARG A 442 3.04 16.63 0.03
N LEU A 443 4.36 16.44 0.07
CA LEU A 443 5.01 15.38 0.84
C LEU A 443 4.69 15.52 2.34
N LEU A 444 4.84 16.74 2.88
CA LEU A 444 4.55 17.05 4.28
C LEU A 444 3.07 16.79 4.64
N ALA A 445 2.13 17.18 3.77
CA ALA A 445 0.71 16.96 3.99
C ALA A 445 0.34 15.46 4.09
N ILE A 446 0.97 14.60 3.30
CA ILE A 446 0.76 13.14 3.41
C ILE A 446 1.41 12.60 4.69
N SER A 447 2.61 13.07 5.05
CA SER A 447 3.31 12.64 6.26
C SER A 447 2.64 13.06 7.57
N PHE A 448 1.77 14.07 7.55
CA PHE A 448 1.10 14.58 8.75
C PHE A 448 0.29 13.50 9.49
N PHE A 449 -0.43 12.66 8.74
CA PHE A 449 -1.23 11.58 9.32
C PHE A 449 -0.35 10.50 9.96
N SER A 450 0.82 10.23 9.38
CA SER A 450 1.83 9.34 9.96
C SER A 450 2.35 9.89 11.29
N GLY A 451 2.52 11.21 11.42
CA GLY A 451 2.87 11.86 12.68
C GLY A 451 1.83 11.62 13.78
N ILE A 452 0.54 11.86 13.49
CA ILE A 452 -0.54 11.59 14.46
C ILE A 452 -0.54 10.11 14.88
N SER A 453 -0.43 9.23 13.89
CA SER A 453 -0.45 7.78 14.13
C SER A 453 0.75 7.33 14.97
N ALA A 454 1.92 7.97 14.82
CA ALA A 454 3.11 7.72 15.63
C ALA A 454 2.91 8.08 17.12
N VAL A 455 2.18 9.16 17.41
CA VAL A 455 1.81 9.54 18.79
C VAL A 455 0.90 8.47 19.40
N ILE A 456 -0.16 8.09 18.67
CA ILE A 456 -1.15 7.12 19.14
C ILE A 456 -0.49 5.76 19.40
N ILE A 457 0.35 5.27 18.47
CA ILE A 457 1.00 3.97 18.63
C ILE A 457 2.04 3.98 19.74
N SER A 458 2.79 5.08 19.91
CA SER A 458 3.77 5.20 21.00
C SER A 458 3.10 5.20 22.38
N ALA A 459 2.02 5.97 22.53
CA ALA A 459 1.20 5.98 23.73
C ALA A 459 0.57 4.60 24.01
N SER A 460 0.07 3.93 22.96
CA SER A 460 -0.50 2.58 23.07
C SER A 460 0.54 1.56 23.56
N VAL A 461 1.76 1.58 23.02
CA VAL A 461 2.86 0.73 23.50
C VAL A 461 3.21 1.05 24.96
N GLY A 462 3.17 2.33 25.36
CA GLY A 462 3.35 2.74 26.75
C GLY A 462 2.29 2.13 27.68
N VAL A 463 1.02 2.21 27.31
CA VAL A 463 -0.10 1.61 28.08
C VAL A 463 0.04 0.09 28.14
N ILE A 464 0.36 -0.57 27.03
CA ILE A 464 0.57 -2.02 27.00
C ILE A 464 1.74 -2.42 27.90
N ASN A 465 2.82 -1.63 27.93
CA ASN A 465 3.95 -1.88 28.83
C ASN A 465 3.55 -1.77 30.30
N VAL A 466 2.79 -0.73 30.70
CA VAL A 466 2.27 -0.60 32.07
C VAL A 466 1.32 -1.75 32.42
N TRP A 467 0.49 -2.17 31.46
CA TRP A 467 -0.41 -3.30 31.61
C TRP A 467 0.34 -4.61 31.82
N TRP A 468 1.37 -4.85 31.01
CA TRP A 468 2.28 -6.00 31.16
C TRP A 468 3.02 -5.98 32.50
N ALA A 469 3.59 -4.84 32.89
CA ALA A 469 4.35 -4.67 34.13
C ALA A 469 3.50 -4.78 35.40
N SER A 470 2.16 -4.70 35.27
CA SER A 470 1.21 -4.84 36.37
C SER A 470 0.49 -6.20 36.36
N ASP A 471 1.08 -7.23 35.74
CA ASP A 471 0.48 -8.56 35.58
C ASP A 471 -0.93 -8.52 34.97
N PHE A 472 -1.16 -7.60 34.03
CA PHE A 472 -2.43 -7.31 33.37
C PHE A 472 -3.53 -6.71 34.27
N GLU A 473 -3.16 -6.20 35.45
CA GLU A 473 -4.04 -5.53 36.42
C GLU A 473 -3.77 -4.03 36.52
N ALA A 474 -3.43 -3.36 35.41
CA ALA A 474 -3.17 -1.92 35.41
C ALA A 474 -4.40 -1.11 35.86
N THR A 475 -4.18 -0.27 36.86
CA THR A 475 -5.18 0.65 37.41
C THR A 475 -5.29 1.91 36.55
N GLN A 476 -6.45 2.58 36.60
CA GLN A 476 -6.65 3.87 35.96
C GLN A 476 -5.62 4.91 36.43
N ALA A 477 -5.26 4.88 37.72
CA ALA A 477 -4.26 5.78 38.28
C ALA A 477 -2.90 5.62 37.61
N GLN A 478 -2.43 4.38 37.38
CA GLN A 478 -1.16 4.12 36.69
C GLN A 478 -1.17 4.63 35.24
N ILE A 479 -2.30 4.49 34.53
CA ILE A 479 -2.43 5.01 33.17
C ILE A 479 -2.41 6.55 33.18
N ILE A 480 -3.09 7.19 34.13
CA ILE A 480 -3.06 8.66 34.28
C ILE A 480 -1.64 9.13 34.56
N THR A 481 -0.93 8.49 35.49
CA THR A 481 0.47 8.81 35.80
C THR A 481 1.36 8.67 34.56
N LEU A 482 1.21 7.59 33.78
CA LEU A 482 1.94 7.42 32.53
C LEU A 482 1.75 8.62 31.58
N PHE A 483 0.52 9.08 31.36
CA PHE A 483 0.27 10.22 30.49
C PHE A 483 0.74 11.55 31.10
N GLN A 484 0.65 11.73 32.41
CA GLN A 484 1.17 12.92 33.09
C GLN A 484 2.69 13.01 32.94
N ASP A 485 3.40 11.90 33.15
CA ASP A 485 4.86 11.85 33.12
C ASP A 485 5.42 11.85 31.69
N SER A 486 4.70 11.24 30.74
CA SER A 486 5.22 10.98 29.38
C SER A 486 4.46 11.69 28.25
N SER A 487 3.46 12.53 28.51
CA SER A 487 2.69 13.22 27.45
C SER A 487 3.56 14.02 26.50
N GLY A 488 4.53 14.77 27.01
CA GLY A 488 5.48 15.52 26.18
C GLY A 488 6.29 14.60 25.27
N PHE A 489 6.78 13.48 25.81
CA PHE A 489 7.49 12.46 25.04
C PHE A 489 6.62 11.82 23.95
N PHE A 490 5.38 11.46 24.27
CA PHE A 490 4.43 10.92 23.28
C PHE A 490 4.12 11.95 22.19
N ALA A 491 3.84 13.21 22.54
CA ALA A 491 3.57 14.26 21.58
C ALA A 491 4.73 14.47 20.60
N MET A 492 5.98 14.38 21.08
CA MET A 492 7.16 14.55 20.23
C MET A 492 7.37 13.41 19.21
N HIS A 493 6.72 12.25 19.37
CA HIS A 493 6.69 11.20 18.34
C HIS A 493 5.98 11.67 17.06
N PHE A 494 5.19 12.74 17.11
CA PHE A 494 4.61 13.38 15.94
C PHE A 494 5.66 13.74 14.89
N GLY A 495 6.74 14.43 15.31
CA GLY A 495 7.83 14.79 14.40
C GLY A 495 8.64 13.58 13.94
N MET A 496 8.84 12.58 14.80
CA MET A 496 9.48 11.30 14.43
C MET A 496 8.74 10.61 13.29
N GLY A 497 7.41 10.50 13.41
CA GLY A 497 6.55 9.91 12.38
C GLY A 497 6.57 10.70 11.06
N ILE A 498 6.58 12.04 11.14
CA ILE A 498 6.70 12.90 9.94
C ILE A 498 8.03 12.67 9.24
N ILE A 499 9.16 12.69 9.96
CA ILE A 499 10.50 12.54 9.38
C ILE A 499 10.62 11.17 8.69
N LEU A 500 10.17 10.10 9.35
CA LEU A 500 10.20 8.74 8.78
C LEU A 500 9.35 8.61 7.52
N ALA A 501 8.10 9.08 7.57
CA ALA A 501 7.18 9.05 6.44
C ALA A 501 7.72 9.88 5.27
N PHE A 502 8.26 11.06 5.55
CA PHE A 502 8.83 11.95 4.56
C PHE A 502 10.08 11.35 3.90
N ALA A 503 10.99 10.77 4.69
CA ALA A 503 12.17 10.09 4.18
C ALA A 503 11.81 8.92 3.27
N ALA A 504 10.83 8.10 3.68
CA ALA A 504 10.35 6.97 2.89
C ALA A 504 9.75 7.44 1.55
N LEU A 505 8.94 8.50 1.54
CA LEU A 505 8.39 9.08 0.30
C LEU A 505 9.48 9.56 -0.65
N VAL A 506 10.49 10.28 -0.15
CA VAL A 506 11.59 10.78 -0.98
C VAL A 506 12.36 9.62 -1.60
N ASN A 507 12.69 8.58 -0.82
CA ASN A 507 13.37 7.40 -1.34
C ASN A 507 12.55 6.68 -2.41
N MET A 508 11.25 6.44 -2.16
CA MET A 508 10.37 5.80 -3.14
C MET A 508 10.23 6.60 -4.44
N ASP A 509 10.10 7.92 -4.37
CA ASP A 509 9.90 8.76 -5.56
C ASP A 509 11.19 9.08 -6.33
N LYS A 510 12.37 8.91 -5.71
CA LYS A 510 13.63 9.35 -6.32
C LYS A 510 14.62 8.26 -6.66
N HIS A 511 14.46 7.04 -6.12
CA HIS A 511 15.38 5.95 -6.41
C HIS A 511 15.59 5.72 -7.92
N ASP A 512 14.51 5.68 -8.72
CA ASP A 512 14.56 5.55 -10.19
C ASP A 512 15.45 6.58 -10.92
N HIS A 513 15.67 7.77 -10.34
CA HIS A 513 16.38 8.89 -10.96
C HIS A 513 17.75 9.16 -10.34
N LEU A 514 18.11 8.42 -9.29
CA LEU A 514 19.35 8.57 -8.56
C LEU A 514 20.27 7.37 -8.84
N SER A 515 21.56 7.55 -8.57
CA SER A 515 22.42 6.39 -8.38
C SER A 515 22.09 5.74 -7.04
N ALA A 516 22.31 4.44 -6.91
CA ALA A 516 22.15 3.73 -5.64
C ALA A 516 22.89 4.42 -4.47
N ILE A 517 24.07 4.98 -4.73
CA ILE A 517 24.83 5.76 -3.75
C ILE A 517 24.05 7.03 -3.35
N GLY A 518 23.43 7.72 -4.30
CA GLY A 518 22.59 8.89 -4.03
C GLY A 518 21.40 8.58 -3.12
N THR A 519 20.68 7.48 -3.39
CA THR A 519 19.54 7.02 -2.57
C THR A 519 19.98 6.68 -1.14
N ILE A 520 21.14 6.03 -0.97
CA ILE A 520 21.72 5.72 0.34
C ILE A 520 22.13 7.00 1.08
N LEU A 521 22.75 7.97 0.40
CA LEU A 521 23.16 9.25 1.00
C LEU A 521 21.95 10.06 1.48
N ILE A 522 20.86 10.10 0.71
CA ILE A 522 19.61 10.74 1.13
C ILE A 522 19.06 10.07 2.39
N SER A 523 19.09 8.73 2.44
CA SER A 523 18.65 7.98 3.61
C SER A 523 19.51 8.27 4.83
N ALA A 524 20.84 8.34 4.67
CA ALA A 524 21.76 8.71 5.74
C ALA A 524 21.50 10.13 6.26
N LEU A 525 21.19 11.08 5.37
CA LEU A 525 20.82 12.45 5.73
C LEU A 525 19.53 12.48 6.57
N PHE A 526 18.48 11.75 6.16
CA PHE A 526 17.24 11.66 6.93
C PHE A 526 17.45 10.93 8.26
N SER A 527 18.31 9.91 8.32
CA SER A 527 18.68 9.27 9.58
C SER A 527 19.39 10.22 10.53
N ALA A 528 20.29 11.07 10.03
CA ALA A 528 20.95 12.10 10.82
C ALA A 528 19.97 13.16 11.33
N LEU A 529 19.01 13.58 10.48
CA LEU A 529 17.93 14.48 10.89
C LEU A 529 17.03 13.85 11.97
N TYR A 530 16.69 12.57 11.82
CA TYR A 530 15.92 11.82 12.81
C TYR A 530 16.66 11.74 14.14
N PHE A 531 17.95 11.39 14.11
CA PHE A 531 18.80 11.34 15.30
C PHE A 531 18.86 12.70 16.02
N ALA A 532 19.08 13.78 15.28
CA ALA A 532 19.10 15.13 15.84
C ALA A 532 17.75 15.51 16.48
N TYR A 533 16.64 15.17 15.82
CA TYR A 533 15.30 15.41 16.35
C TYR A 533 15.02 14.62 17.64
N VAL A 534 15.39 13.33 17.69
CA VAL A 534 15.26 12.50 18.89
C VAL A 534 16.12 13.05 20.02
N TRP A 535 17.36 13.47 19.73
CA TRP A 535 18.24 14.07 20.73
C TRP A 535 17.64 15.34 21.34
N ILE A 536 17.11 16.25 20.50
CA ILE A 536 16.41 17.46 20.95
C ILE A 536 15.18 17.08 21.78
N THR A 537 14.42 16.06 21.35
CA THR A 537 13.25 15.58 22.09
C THR A 537 13.65 15.13 23.49
N ILE A 538 14.64 14.25 23.60
CA ILE A 538 15.14 13.75 24.89
C ILE A 538 15.67 14.89 25.76
N PHE A 539 16.40 15.82 25.17
CA PHE A 539 16.89 16.99 25.88
C PHE A 539 15.75 17.84 26.45
N LEU A 540 14.68 18.09 25.68
CA LEU A 540 13.54 18.89 26.10
C LEU A 540 12.62 18.19 27.10
N THR A 541 12.43 16.86 26.98
CA THR A 541 11.49 16.12 27.84
C THR A 541 12.11 15.70 29.17
N TYR A 542 13.43 15.48 29.21
CA TYR A 542 14.14 15.01 30.39
C TYR A 542 15.12 16.05 30.97
N SER A 543 15.08 17.31 30.52
CA SER A 543 15.95 18.37 31.05
C SER A 543 15.83 18.47 32.57
N GLY A 544 16.92 18.20 33.28
CA GLY A 544 17.00 18.25 34.74
C GLY A 544 16.79 16.91 35.48
N GLN A 545 16.47 15.83 34.77
CA GLN A 545 16.31 14.48 35.37
C GLN A 545 17.51 13.56 35.14
N PHE A 546 18.45 13.94 34.27
CA PHE A 546 19.62 13.10 33.98
C PHE A 546 20.54 12.96 35.19
N GLN A 547 20.93 11.72 35.46
CA GLN A 547 22.00 11.46 36.42
C GLN A 547 23.33 11.97 35.87
N PRO A 548 24.27 12.38 36.75
CA PRO A 548 25.62 12.72 36.31
C PRO A 548 26.23 11.54 35.56
N THR A 549 26.86 11.83 34.42
CA THR A 549 27.53 10.82 33.59
C THR A 549 28.53 10.03 34.44
N PRO A 550 28.46 8.68 34.46
CA PRO A 550 29.46 7.88 35.15
C PRO A 550 30.87 8.23 34.65
N ASN A 551 31.87 8.25 35.54
CA ASN A 551 33.23 8.67 35.18
C ASN A 551 33.84 7.85 34.03
N ASP A 552 33.42 6.58 33.89
CA ASP A 552 33.93 5.67 32.87
C ASP A 552 33.06 5.63 31.58
N ALA A 553 31.93 6.33 31.55
CA ALA A 553 31.03 6.32 30.40
C ALA A 553 31.55 7.23 29.28
N LEU A 554 31.54 6.71 28.03
CA LEU A 554 31.99 7.46 26.85
C LEU A 554 31.04 8.60 26.45
N PHE A 555 29.78 8.53 26.88
CA PHE A 555 28.75 9.49 26.53
C PHE A 555 27.70 9.62 27.65
N PRO A 556 27.00 10.76 27.76
CA PRO A 556 25.93 10.96 28.72
C PRO A 556 24.69 10.11 28.42
N GLU A 557 23.82 9.98 29.43
CA GLU A 557 22.56 9.22 29.36
C GLU A 557 21.65 9.69 28.23
N SER A 558 21.59 11.01 27.97
CA SER A 558 20.83 11.55 26.85
C SER A 558 21.27 11.02 25.49
N ILE A 559 22.57 10.77 25.30
CA ILE A 559 23.10 10.21 24.05
C ILE A 559 22.81 8.71 23.98
N ARG A 560 22.87 7.98 25.10
CA ARG A 560 22.44 6.56 25.18
C ARG A 560 21.01 6.42 24.64
N ASP A 561 20.08 7.18 25.20
CA ASP A 561 18.67 7.08 24.86
C ASP A 561 18.41 7.52 23.42
N THR A 562 19.16 8.51 22.93
CA THR A 562 19.11 8.93 21.52
C THR A 562 19.54 7.80 20.59
N ILE A 563 20.65 7.11 20.91
CA ILE A 563 21.15 5.96 20.12
C ILE A 563 20.12 4.84 20.13
N VAL A 564 19.58 4.49 21.31
CA VAL A 564 18.57 3.42 21.45
C VAL A 564 17.36 3.73 20.57
N MET A 565 16.75 4.90 20.73
CA MET A 565 15.54 5.28 20.00
C MET A 565 15.75 5.53 18.50
N SER A 566 16.97 5.88 18.09
CA SER A 566 17.28 6.17 16.68
C SER A 566 17.79 4.97 15.90
N SER A 567 18.26 3.92 16.59
CA SER A 567 18.90 2.75 15.97
C SER A 567 18.00 2.03 14.96
N THR A 568 16.75 1.73 15.33
CA THR A 568 15.80 1.04 14.45
C THR A 568 15.48 1.89 13.22
N ALA A 569 15.27 3.20 13.39
CA ALA A 569 15.02 4.12 12.28
C ALA A 569 16.22 4.23 11.33
N PHE A 570 17.44 4.32 11.88
CA PHE A 570 18.67 4.35 11.11
C PHE A 570 18.83 3.09 10.24
N PHE A 571 18.74 1.90 10.86
CA PHE A 571 18.85 0.64 10.11
C PHE A 571 17.72 0.49 9.09
N PHE A 572 16.50 0.89 9.44
CA PHE A 572 15.36 0.84 8.54
C PHE A 572 15.59 1.69 7.29
N LEU A 573 15.94 2.98 7.43
CA LEU A 573 16.10 3.89 6.30
C LEU A 573 17.23 3.45 5.35
N ILE A 574 18.37 3.03 5.91
CA ILE A 574 19.50 2.54 5.12
C ILE A 574 19.13 1.24 4.40
N MET A 575 18.57 0.25 5.11
CA MET A 575 18.17 -1.00 4.49
C MET A 575 17.05 -0.81 3.47
N PHE A 576 16.11 0.10 3.71
CA PHE A 576 15.02 0.39 2.78
C PHE A 576 15.56 0.94 1.46
N ALA A 577 16.49 1.89 1.49
CA ALA A 577 17.17 2.36 0.29
C ALA A 577 17.96 1.26 -0.43
N VAL A 578 18.74 0.46 0.30
CA VAL A 578 19.50 -0.65 -0.31
C VAL A 578 18.57 -1.65 -0.99
N MET A 579 17.47 -2.04 -0.34
CA MET A 579 16.53 -3.01 -0.89
C MET A 579 15.78 -2.46 -2.11
N LEU A 580 15.37 -1.19 -2.11
CA LEU A 580 14.77 -0.55 -3.29
C LEU A 580 15.68 -0.68 -4.51
N GLU A 581 16.95 -0.29 -4.37
CA GLU A 581 17.95 -0.34 -5.44
C GLU A 581 18.24 -1.79 -5.90
N VAL A 582 18.37 -2.73 -4.95
CA VAL A 582 18.61 -4.15 -5.27
C VAL A 582 17.43 -4.74 -6.04
N THR A 583 16.19 -4.39 -5.66
CA THR A 583 14.99 -4.87 -6.37
C THR A 583 14.92 -4.35 -7.80
N GLU A 584 15.39 -3.13 -8.06
CA GLU A 584 15.42 -2.53 -9.40
C GLU A 584 16.59 -3.04 -10.26
N LEU A 585 17.81 -3.13 -9.70
CA LEU A 585 19.00 -3.67 -10.37
C LEU A 585 18.75 -5.10 -10.87
N GLY A 586 17.98 -5.90 -10.12
CA GLY A 586 17.51 -7.21 -10.56
C GLY A 586 16.71 -7.17 -11.87
N GLY A 587 15.95 -6.10 -12.11
CA GLY A 587 15.26 -5.84 -13.38
C GLY A 587 16.19 -5.36 -14.49
N THR A 588 17.08 -4.41 -14.20
CA THR A 588 17.96 -3.79 -15.20
C THR A 588 19.04 -4.73 -15.72
N ILE A 589 19.66 -5.56 -14.85
CA ILE A 589 20.65 -6.57 -15.26
C ILE A 589 20.01 -7.63 -16.17
N ARG A 590 18.74 -7.99 -15.94
CA ARG A 590 17.98 -8.87 -16.83
C ARG A 590 17.71 -8.22 -18.19
N SER A 591 17.36 -6.94 -18.21
CA SER A 591 17.16 -6.16 -19.45
C SER A 591 18.45 -6.02 -20.27
N TYR A 592 19.62 -5.83 -19.63
CA TYR A 592 20.91 -5.76 -20.31
C TYR A 592 21.39 -7.11 -20.85
N LYS A 593 21.18 -8.22 -20.12
CA LYS A 593 21.46 -9.56 -20.65
C LYS A 593 20.62 -9.89 -21.90
N ALA A 594 19.38 -9.42 -21.96
CA ALA A 594 18.53 -9.54 -23.14
C ALA A 594 18.93 -8.63 -24.32
N LYS A 595 19.86 -7.67 -24.13
CA LYS A 595 20.38 -6.79 -25.18
C LYS A 595 21.69 -7.26 -25.81
N ARG A 596 22.39 -8.26 -25.22
CA ARG A 596 23.56 -8.81 -25.89
C ARG A 596 23.08 -9.61 -27.11
N PRO A 597 23.52 -9.29 -28.33
CA PRO A 597 23.29 -10.18 -29.46
C PRO A 597 23.85 -11.56 -29.09
N PRO A 598 23.22 -12.67 -29.54
CA PRO A 598 23.78 -13.99 -29.31
C PRO A 598 25.23 -14.01 -29.81
N PRO A 599 26.13 -14.70 -29.10
CA PRO A 599 27.51 -14.84 -29.58
C PRO A 599 27.48 -15.35 -31.02
N ILE A 600 28.27 -14.72 -31.89
CA ILE A 600 28.29 -14.95 -33.34
C ILE A 600 28.48 -16.44 -33.70
N GLU A 601 29.05 -17.24 -32.78
CA GLU A 601 29.20 -18.69 -32.92
C GLU A 601 27.88 -19.49 -33.00
N GLU A 602 26.76 -18.96 -32.49
CA GLU A 602 25.43 -19.59 -32.63
C GLU A 602 24.66 -19.15 -33.89
N ALA A 603 25.13 -18.11 -34.60
CA ALA A 603 24.54 -17.69 -35.87
C ALA A 603 25.20 -18.35 -37.10
N VAL A 604 26.32 -19.06 -36.88
CA VAL A 604 27.11 -19.75 -37.93
C VAL A 604 26.94 -21.28 -37.88
N ARG A 605 26.19 -21.80 -36.91
CA ARG A 605 25.67 -23.18 -36.91
C ARG A 605 24.20 -23.17 -37.27
#